data_AF-A0A5K1FHB0-F1
#
_entry.id   AF-A0A5K1FHB0-F1
#
_cell.length_a   1.000
_cell.length_b   1.000
_cell.length_c   1.000
_cell.angle_alpha   90.00
_cell.angle_beta   90.00
_cell.angle_gamma   90.00
#
_symmetry.space_group_name_H-M   'P 1'
#
loop_
_entity.id
_entity.type
_entity.pdbx_description
1 polymer ?
#
loop_
_entity_poly.entity_id
_entity_poly.type
_entity_poly.pdbx_seq_one_letter_code
_entity_poly.pdbx_strand_id
1 'polypeptide(L)'
;MVTPHALVVPLCAQGHVAPLMELSHHLADQDVLVTFVYTEFIHKHVMAALPENFCSNYSGRIRLVTIPDGAVNNEERLNFSKLFPLLHP
;
A
#
# COMPACT_ATOMS: atom_id res chain seq x y z
N MET A 1 -2.23 -3.57 -27.71
CA MET A 1 -3.30 -3.19 -26.76
C MET A 1 -2.65 -2.51 -25.57
N VAL A 2 -3.28 -1.49 -24.98
CA VAL A 2 -2.75 -0.80 -23.80
C VAL A 2 -3.08 -1.63 -22.57
N THR A 3 -2.09 -1.96 -21.76
CA THR A 3 -2.31 -2.65 -20.49
C THR A 3 -2.71 -1.61 -19.43
N PRO A 4 -3.89 -1.73 -18.79
CA PRO A 4 -4.27 -0.82 -17.72
C PRO A 4 -3.33 -0.97 -16.52
N HIS A 5 -3.05 0.14 -15.83
CA HIS A 5 -2.17 0.17 -14.66
C HIS A 5 -2.87 0.90 -13.52
N ALA A 6 -3.11 0.17 -12.43
CA ALA A 6 -3.69 0.70 -11.20
C ALA A 6 -2.60 1.11 -10.21
N LEU A 7 -2.76 2.28 -9.62
CA LEU A 7 -2.03 2.71 -8.44
C LEU A 7 -2.90 2.48 -7.21
N VAL A 8 -2.44 1.66 -6.27
CA VAL A 8 -3.16 1.35 -5.03
C VAL A 8 -2.41 1.96 -3.87
N VAL A 9 -3.07 2.86 -3.14
CA VAL A 9 -2.49 3.57 -1.99
C VAL A 9 -3.33 3.25 -0.76
N PRO A 10 -3.00 2.19 0.00
CA PRO A 10 -3.68 1.90 1.25
C PRO A 10 -3.49 3.03 2.27
N LEU A 11 -4.55 3.27 3.03
CA LEU A 11 -4.45 4.05 4.25
C LEU A 11 -3.61 3.28 5.28
N CYS A 12 -2.69 3.98 5.94
CA CYS A 12 -1.83 3.46 7.00
C CYS A 12 -2.61 3.21 8.31
N ALA A 13 -3.69 2.41 8.24
CA ALA A 13 -4.56 2.09 9.36
C ALA A 13 -4.84 0.59 9.41
N GLN A 14 -5.18 0.09 10.61
CA GLN A 14 -5.46 -1.33 10.82
C GLN A 14 -6.59 -1.80 9.90
N GLY A 15 -6.36 -2.90 9.16
CA GLY A 15 -7.37 -3.51 8.31
C GLY A 15 -7.46 -3.00 6.86
N HIS A 16 -6.68 -2.00 6.45
CA HIS A 16 -6.72 -1.50 5.06
C HIS A 16 -5.76 -2.19 4.09
N VAL A 17 -4.60 -2.65 4.58
CA VAL A 17 -3.54 -3.21 3.73
C VAL A 17 -3.95 -4.54 3.11
N ALA A 18 -4.40 -5.51 3.92
CA ALA A 18 -4.72 -6.85 3.44
C ALA A 18 -5.89 -6.86 2.43
N PRO A 19 -7.04 -6.16 2.67
CA PRO A 19 -8.11 -6.13 1.68
C PRO A 19 -7.73 -5.46 0.37
N LEU A 20 -6.94 -4.38 0.41
CA LEU A 20 -6.47 -3.74 -0.82
C LEU A 20 -5.43 -4.58 -1.55
N MET A 21 -4.65 -5.40 -0.84
CA MET A 21 -3.76 -6.37 -1.47
C MET A 21 -4.55 -7.48 -2.16
N GLU A 22 -5.60 -7.99 -1.51
CA GLU A 22 -6.49 -8.99 -2.10
C GLU A 22 -7.19 -8.45 -3.36
N LEU A 23 -7.66 -7.21 -3.34
CA LEU A 23 -8.17 -6.52 -4.52
C LEU A 23 -7.11 -6.42 -5.62
N SER A 24 -5.86 -6.17 -5.26
CA SER A 24 -4.74 -6.08 -6.21
C SER A 24 -4.47 -7.41 -6.89
N HIS A 25 -4.70 -8.54 -6.21
CA HIS A 25 -4.63 -9.88 -6.82
C HIS A 25 -5.72 -10.07 -7.86
N HIS A 26 -6.96 -9.75 -7.50
CA HIS A 26 -8.08 -9.83 -8.44
C HIS A 26 -7.85 -8.95 -9.68
N LEU A 27 -7.26 -7.76 -9.52
CA LEU A 27 -6.87 -6.91 -10.65
C LEU A 27 -5.78 -7.56 -11.51
N ALA A 28 -4.73 -8.12 -10.89
CA ALA A 28 -3.64 -8.78 -11.61
C ALA A 28 -4.09 -10.03 -12.38
N ASP A 29 -5.08 -10.77 -11.86
CA ASP A 29 -5.72 -11.90 -12.53
C ASP A 29 -6.54 -11.49 -13.75
N GLN A 30 -6.93 -10.22 -13.85
CA GLN A 30 -7.59 -9.62 -15.02
C GLN A 30 -6.61 -8.84 -15.91
N ASP A 31 -5.32 -9.19 -15.88
CA ASP A 31 -4.24 -8.56 -16.67
C ASP A 31 -4.04 -7.05 -16.43
N VAL A 32 -4.42 -6.55 -15.25
CA VAL A 32 -4.12 -5.19 -14.81
C VAL A 32 -2.77 -5.16 -14.11
N LEU A 33 -1.87 -4.26 -14.51
CA LEU A 33 -0.66 -3.99 -13.75
C LEU A 33 -1.02 -3.25 -12.46
N VAL A 34 -0.40 -3.60 -11.34
CA VAL A 34 -0.66 -2.93 -10.06
C VAL A 34 0.65 -2.42 -9.48
N THR A 35 0.66 -1.15 -9.08
CA THR A 35 1.69 -0.63 -8.17
C THR A 35 1.03 -0.28 -6.85
N PHE A 36 1.44 -1.00 -5.83
CA PHE A 36 0.94 -0.89 -4.47
C PHE A 36 1.93 -0.06 -3.65
N VAL A 37 1.50 1.14 -3.25
CA VAL A 37 2.36 2.18 -2.67
C VAL A 37 2.02 2.42 -1.21
N TYR A 38 3.01 2.31 -0.34
CA TYR A 38 2.87 2.63 1.09
C TYR A 38 4.06 3.44 1.57
N THR A 39 4.01 3.96 2.80
CA THR A 39 5.09 4.81 3.30
C THR A 39 6.27 3.97 3.78
N GLU A 40 7.48 4.52 3.67
CA GLU A 40 8.71 3.90 4.20
C GLU A 40 8.60 3.63 5.71
N PHE A 41 7.91 4.50 6.45
CA PHE A 41 7.71 4.35 7.89
C PHE A 41 6.94 3.06 8.23
N ILE A 42 5.88 2.76 7.50
CA ILE A 42 5.09 1.55 7.76
C ILE A 42 5.65 0.31 7.06
N HIS A 43 6.71 0.45 6.25
CA HIS A 43 7.23 -0.66 5.44
C HIS A 43 7.55 -1.90 6.27
N LYS A 44 8.25 -1.76 7.40
CA LYS A 44 8.58 -2.89 8.28
C LYS A 44 7.33 -3.57 8.84
N HIS A 45 6.31 -2.79 9.20
CA HIS A 45 5.06 -3.30 9.75
C HIS A 45 4.22 -4.00 8.67
N VAL A 46 4.17 -3.42 7.47
CA VAL A 46 3.48 -4.02 6.31
C VAL A 46 4.15 -5.33 5.90
N MET A 47 5.48 -5.37 5.79
CA MET A 47 6.20 -6.60 5.48
C MET A 47 6.08 -7.66 6.57
N ALA A 48 6.00 -7.27 7.85
CA ALA A 48 5.78 -8.21 8.94
C ALA A 48 4.33 -8.73 9.03
N ALA A 49 3.35 -7.92 8.60
CA ALA A 49 1.94 -8.29 8.62
C ALA A 49 1.53 -9.10 7.37
N LEU A 50 2.27 -8.97 6.28
CA LEU A 50 2.07 -9.75 5.06
C LEU A 50 2.76 -11.12 5.21
N PRO A 51 2.08 -12.23 4.89
CA PRO A 51 2.72 -13.54 4.84
C PRO A 51 3.94 -13.56 3.90
N GLU A 52 4.94 -14.40 4.16
CA GLU A 52 6.15 -14.48 3.31
C GLU A 52 5.84 -14.86 1.85
N ASN A 53 4.78 -15.65 1.65
CA ASN A 53 4.25 -16.01 0.34
C ASN A 53 3.36 -14.94 -0.30
N PHE A 54 2.99 -13.90 0.44
CA PHE A 54 2.19 -12.75 0.00
C PHE A 54 3.00 -11.71 -0.79
N CYS A 55 4.30 -11.92 -1.01
CA CYS A 55 5.09 -11.20 -2.01
C CYS A 55 5.72 -12.12 -3.07
N SER A 56 5.90 -13.41 -2.79
CA SER A 56 6.66 -14.32 -3.66
C SER A 56 5.86 -15.00 -4.77
N ASN A 57 4.53 -15.03 -4.67
CA ASN A 57 3.65 -15.69 -5.65
C ASN A 57 3.19 -14.81 -6.82
N TYR A 58 3.57 -13.53 -6.87
CA TYR A 58 2.96 -12.59 -7.82
C TYR A 58 3.79 -12.52 -9.09
N SER A 59 3.16 -12.96 -10.19
CA SER A 59 3.65 -13.14 -11.56
C SER A 59 4.14 -11.86 -12.24
N GLY A 60 5.00 -11.06 -11.58
CA GLY A 60 5.57 -9.80 -12.10
C GLY A 60 4.57 -8.65 -12.29
N ARG A 61 3.27 -8.88 -12.07
CA ARG A 61 2.20 -7.87 -12.33
C ARG A 61 1.91 -6.95 -11.15
N ILE A 62 2.27 -7.33 -9.94
CA ILE A 62 2.11 -6.50 -8.74
C ILE A 62 3.50 -6.04 -8.29
N ARG A 63 3.67 -4.72 -8.19
CA ARG A 63 4.89 -4.08 -7.71
C ARG A 63 4.63 -3.36 -6.40
N LEU A 64 5.41 -3.68 -5.38
CA LEU A 64 5.42 -2.96 -4.11
C LEU A 64 6.42 -1.81 -4.18
N VAL A 65 6.02 -0.63 -3.75
CA VAL A 65 6.86 0.58 -3.74
C VAL A 65 6.65 1.32 -2.43
N THR A 66 7.73 1.83 -1.86
CA THR A 66 7.66 2.76 -0.73
C THR A 66 7.90 4.20 -1.15
N ILE A 67 7.30 5.12 -0.42
CA ILE A 67 7.54 6.56 -0.53
C ILE A 67 7.77 7.19 0.85
N PRO A 68 8.55 8.28 0.96
CA PRO A 68 8.62 9.06 2.19
C PRO A 68 7.27 9.72 2.48
N ASP A 69 6.89 9.79 3.76
CA ASP A 69 5.59 10.32 4.22
C ASP A 69 5.59 11.82 4.54
N GLY A 70 6.75 12.48 4.43
CA GLY A 70 6.90 13.92 4.68
C GLY A 70 6.73 14.34 6.14
N ALA A 71 6.52 13.40 7.07
CA ALA A 71 6.34 13.71 8.48
C ALA A 71 7.68 14.07 9.16
N VAL A 72 7.67 15.09 10.00
CA VAL A 72 8.89 15.63 10.63
C VAL A 72 9.36 14.73 11.77
N ASN A 73 8.45 14.02 12.42
CA ASN A 73 8.75 13.09 13.51
C ASN A 73 7.70 11.96 13.62
N ASN A 74 7.94 10.99 14.52
CA ASN A 74 7.04 9.86 14.70
C ASN A 74 5.69 10.23 15.33
N GLU A 75 5.62 11.31 16.10
CA GLU A 75 4.36 11.77 16.73
C GLU A 75 3.36 12.29 15.70
N GLU A 76 3.85 12.96 14.65
CA GLU A 76 3.04 13.36 13.49
C GLU A 76 2.55 12.15 12.69
N ARG A 77 3.37 11.09 12.58
CA ARG A 77 3.02 9.86 11.85
C ARG A 77 1.93 9.02 12.52
N LEU A 78 1.92 9.00 13.85
CA LEU A 78 0.94 8.23 14.63
C LEU A 78 -0.37 9.00 14.84
N ASN A 79 -0.39 10.30 14.52
CA ASN A 79 -1.57 11.12 14.64
C ASN A 79 -2.26 11.27 13.28
N PHE A 80 -3.32 10.48 13.09
CA PHE A 80 -4.13 10.46 11.86
C PHE A 80 -4.56 11.86 11.39
N SER A 81 -4.95 12.74 12.33
CA SER A 81 -5.37 14.12 12.02
C SER A 81 -4.22 15.02 11.56
N LYS A 82 -3.00 14.77 12.03
CA LYS A 82 -1.80 15.50 11.58
C LYS A 82 -1.26 14.95 10.26
N LEU A 83 -1.40 13.65 10.02
CA LEU A 83 -0.95 12.99 8.80
C LEU A 83 -1.87 13.30 7.61
N PHE A 84 -3.18 13.46 7.86
CA PHE A 84 -4.16 13.82 6.85
C PHE A 84 -4.95 15.07 7.25
N PRO A 85 -4.31 16.25 7.25
CA PRO A 85 -4.97 17.50 7.65
C PRO A 85 -6.14 17.86 6.73
N LEU A 86 -6.15 17.33 5.50
CA LEU A 86 -7.21 17.51 4.51
C LEU A 86 -8.41 16.56 4.68
N LEU A 87 -8.33 15.58 5.58
CA LEU A 87 -9.42 14.64 5.88
C LEU A 87 -10.23 15.02 7.13
N HIS A 88 -10.09 16.26 7.63
CA HIS A 88 -10.98 16.78 8.66
C HIS A 88 -12.41 16.98 8.12
N PRO A 89 -13.46 16.58 8.85
CA PRO A 89 -14.84 16.88 8.49
C PRO A 89 -15.16 18.38 8.56
#